data_AF-A0A816LW09-F1
#
_entry.id   AF-A0A816LW09-F1
#
_cell.length_a   1.000
_cell.length_b   1.000
_cell.length_c   1.000
_cell.angle_alpha   90.00
_cell.angle_beta   90.00
_cell.angle_gamma   90.00
#
_symmetry.space_group_name_H-M   'P 1'
#
loop_
_entity.id
_entity.type
_entity.pdbx_description
1 polymer ?
#
loop_
_entity_poly.entity_id
_entity_poly.type
_entity_poly.pdbx_seq_one_letter_code
_entity_poly.pdbx_strand_id
1 'polypeptide(L)'
;MYSFNRPTKYIRFTVSDLAEYEDALKLGRLSIANRLHPITRYLPANKLTFCTNCWQIGHVRSSCNSSARKCRVCLEVFNRDHNGRCSGSPRCAQCGLDHHSLDPSCKYIQNYRQKLNQEVKQAVRVGTINRRRVQLHRDHYSSNTSPNYDIDYPPLSINNNIINLEENKTWPRLNPQLTTNNNNIPYMTITSMLMKMKQEFKKEMHSIKEMILEKLDEKININSSNIQLHQVSLSTISTTVSKNFQNVLLPLVNLIPEANLEIKQQISSAIQKLEKPFNIHEDYMRKQFNYSFNSTYKKRQPNYNNNNIDPTVPSSSEINPNQRSSESPSNDLDTPTLIEDSDRMVDDI
;
A
#
# COMPACT_ATOMS: atom_id res chain seq x y z
N MET A 1 -2.89 30.92 8.40
CA MET A 1 -2.96 29.47 8.03
C MET A 1 -4.30 29.17 7.38
N TYR A 2 -4.38 28.26 6.41
CA TYR A 2 -5.66 27.73 5.90
C TYR A 2 -5.93 26.34 6.46
N SER A 3 -6.62 26.27 7.60
CA SER A 3 -7.33 25.05 7.98
C SER A 3 -8.46 24.82 6.98
N PHE A 4 -8.29 23.86 6.07
CA PHE A 4 -9.44 23.34 5.32
C PHE A 4 -10.37 22.66 6.33
N ASN A 5 -11.42 23.37 6.76
CA ASN A 5 -12.45 22.85 7.65
C ASN A 5 -13.35 21.87 6.89
N ARG A 6 -12.75 20.75 6.46
CA ARG A 6 -13.47 19.64 5.85
C ARG A 6 -14.39 19.06 6.92
N PRO A 7 -15.66 18.74 6.61
CA PRO A 7 -16.51 17.93 7.47
C PRO A 7 -16.01 16.47 7.45
N THR A 8 -14.85 16.22 8.05
CA THR A 8 -14.30 14.86 8.18
C THR A 8 -15.14 14.08 9.18
N LYS A 9 -15.96 13.16 8.67
CA LYS A 9 -16.56 12.04 9.42
C LYS A 9 -15.52 11.04 9.99
N TYR A 10 -14.27 11.49 10.14
CA TYR A 10 -13.09 10.73 10.51
C TYR A 10 -12.45 11.41 11.72
N ILE A 11 -12.74 10.89 12.90
CA ILE A 11 -12.04 11.28 14.13
C ILE A 11 -10.60 10.79 14.01
N ARG A 12 -9.64 11.65 14.33
CA ARG A 12 -8.21 11.31 14.36
C ARG A 12 -7.76 11.31 15.80
N PHE A 13 -7.09 10.24 16.20
CA PHE A 13 -6.38 10.13 17.46
C PHE A 13 -4.93 9.70 17.15
N THR A 14 -3.98 10.29 17.86
CA THR A 14 -2.60 9.81 17.91
C THR A 14 -2.48 8.75 18.98
N VAL A 15 -1.76 7.68 18.66
CA VAL A 15 -1.44 6.58 19.57
C VAL A 15 0.03 6.68 19.93
N SER A 16 0.38 6.54 21.21
CA SER A 16 1.75 6.76 21.70
C SER A 16 2.67 5.56 21.45
N ASP A 17 2.10 4.35 21.43
CA ASP A 17 2.82 3.10 21.18
C ASP A 17 2.40 2.44 19.85
N LEU A 18 3.37 1.75 19.24
CA LEU A 18 3.16 0.98 18.02
C LEU A 18 2.39 -0.32 18.28
N ALA A 19 2.53 -0.94 19.46
CA ALA A 19 1.75 -2.14 19.79
C ALA A 19 0.27 -1.79 19.96
N GLU A 20 -0.04 -0.78 20.79
CA GLU A 20 -1.39 -0.19 20.93
C GLU A 20 -2.00 0.19 19.57
N TYR A 21 -1.20 0.77 18.67
CA TYR A 21 -1.65 1.13 17.32
C TYR A 21 -2.02 -0.07 16.44
N GLU A 22 -1.19 -1.12 16.41
CA GLU A 22 -1.49 -2.32 15.62
C GLU A 22 -2.62 -3.15 16.27
N ASP A 23 -2.76 -3.14 17.59
CA ASP A 23 -3.89 -3.80 18.28
C ASP A 23 -5.22 -3.05 18.04
N ALA A 24 -5.22 -1.72 18.04
CA ALA A 24 -6.36 -0.93 17.57
C ALA A 24 -6.72 -1.25 16.11
N LEU A 25 -5.74 -1.51 15.24
CA LEU A 25 -6.01 -1.95 13.86
C LEU A 25 -6.57 -3.38 13.79
N LYS A 26 -6.13 -4.31 14.65
CA LYS A 26 -6.69 -5.67 14.75
C LYS A 26 -8.15 -5.65 15.24
N LEU A 27 -8.47 -4.79 16.20
CA LEU A 27 -9.84 -4.59 16.69
C LEU A 27 -10.76 -4.03 15.60
N GLY A 28 -10.23 -3.19 14.71
CA GLY A 28 -10.92 -2.69 13.51
C GLY A 28 -12.12 -1.77 13.75
N ARG A 29 -12.59 -1.61 14.99
CA ARG A 29 -13.65 -0.69 15.42
C ARG A 29 -13.33 -0.06 16.78
N LEU A 30 -13.67 1.22 16.95
CA LEU A 30 -13.56 1.96 18.20
C LEU A 30 -14.95 2.44 18.63
N SER A 31 -15.29 2.34 19.91
CA SER A 31 -16.51 2.94 20.45
C SER A 31 -16.25 4.41 20.82
N ILE A 32 -17.03 5.32 20.25
CA ILE A 32 -17.01 6.76 20.57
C ILE A 32 -18.45 7.22 20.71
N ALA A 33 -18.80 7.85 21.83
CA ALA A 33 -20.17 8.33 22.11
C ALA A 33 -21.27 7.27 21.82
N ASN A 34 -21.06 6.04 22.31
CA ASN A 34 -21.92 4.88 22.11
C ASN A 34 -22.14 4.46 20.63
N ARG A 35 -21.22 4.82 19.72
CA ARG A 35 -21.23 4.41 18.31
C ARG A 35 -19.92 3.72 17.95
N LEU A 36 -20.01 2.59 17.24
CA LEU A 36 -18.85 1.87 16.72
C LEU A 36 -18.40 2.49 15.39
N HIS A 37 -17.24 3.15 15.41
CA HIS A 37 -16.59 3.70 14.22
C HIS A 37 -15.51 2.74 13.70
N PRO A 38 -15.41 2.49 12.38
CA PRO A 38 -14.36 1.64 11.83
C PRO A 38 -12.98 2.33 11.97
N ILE A 39 -12.03 1.63 12.58
CA ILE A 39 -10.63 2.05 12.65
C ILE A 39 -9.99 1.72 11.30
N THR A 40 -9.23 2.66 10.75
CA THR A 40 -8.44 2.44 9.53
C THR A 40 -7.04 2.98 9.72
N ARG A 41 -6.04 2.30 9.15
CA ARG A 41 -4.64 2.73 9.19
C ARG A 41 -4.53 4.15 8.61
N TYR A 42 -4.23 5.13 9.46
CA TYR A 42 -3.98 6.49 9.02
C TYR A 42 -2.74 6.51 8.11
N LEU A 43 -3.00 6.50 6.81
CA LEU A 43 -2.00 6.79 5.79
C LEU A 43 -1.91 8.31 5.68
N PRO A 44 -0.85 8.97 6.19
CA PRO A 44 -0.63 10.38 5.88
C PRO A 44 -0.52 10.51 4.36
N ALA A 45 -1.50 11.18 3.75
CA ALA A 45 -1.54 11.31 2.30
C ALA A 45 -0.29 12.07 1.84
N ASN A 46 0.54 11.43 0.99
CA ASN A 46 1.72 12.06 0.42
C ASN A 46 1.34 13.44 -0.14
N LYS A 47 2.06 14.48 0.30
CA LYS A 47 1.76 15.87 -0.06
C LYS A 47 1.82 15.98 -1.59
N LEU A 48 0.70 16.38 -2.21
CA LEU A 48 0.66 16.55 -3.66
C LEU A 48 1.63 17.65 -4.09
N THR A 49 2.53 17.31 -5.00
CA THR A 49 3.27 18.30 -5.79
C THR A 49 2.30 18.92 -6.79
N PHE A 50 2.05 20.21 -6.66
CA PHE A 50 1.23 20.98 -7.60
C PHE A 50 1.79 22.39 -7.76
N CYS A 51 1.57 22.97 -8.94
CA CYS A 51 2.08 24.28 -9.29
C CYS A 51 1.09 25.38 -8.89
N THR A 52 1.55 26.40 -8.16
CA THR A 52 0.74 27.59 -7.81
C THR A 52 0.64 28.62 -8.95
N ASN A 53 1.23 28.34 -10.12
CA ASN A 53 1.07 29.17 -11.32
C ASN A 53 -0.08 28.66 -12.21
N CYS A 54 -0.08 27.38 -12.60
CA CYS A 54 -1.10 26.79 -13.50
C CYS A 54 -2.12 25.86 -12.81
N TRP A 55 -1.95 25.55 -11.53
CA TRP A 55 -2.77 24.62 -10.71
C TRP A 55 -2.75 23.14 -11.13
N GLN A 56 -1.91 22.76 -12.10
CA GLN A 56 -1.66 21.36 -12.45
C GLN A 56 -0.80 20.64 -11.39
N ILE A 57 -0.95 19.32 -11.32
CA ILE A 57 -0.11 18.44 -10.50
C ILE A 57 1.22 18.07 -11.18
N GLY A 58 2.14 17.50 -10.42
CA GLY A 58 3.39 16.92 -10.93
C GLY A 58 4.62 17.83 -10.89
N HIS A 59 4.46 19.15 -10.92
CA HIS A 59 5.56 20.12 -10.90
C HIS A 59 5.34 21.25 -9.89
N VAL A 60 6.41 22.02 -9.62
CA VAL A 60 6.40 23.17 -8.68
C VAL A 60 6.43 24.50 -9.45
N ARG A 61 6.25 25.63 -8.76
CA ARG A 61 6.18 26.96 -9.39
C ARG A 61 7.43 27.30 -10.22
N SER A 62 8.62 26.89 -9.76
CA SER A 62 9.91 27.15 -10.42
C SER A 62 10.15 26.30 -11.66
N SER A 63 9.46 25.18 -11.83
CA SER A 63 9.53 24.30 -13.02
C SER A 63 8.24 24.33 -13.85
N CYS A 64 7.64 25.53 -13.96
CA CYS A 64 6.37 25.72 -14.66
C CYS A 64 6.54 26.50 -15.97
N ASN A 65 6.35 25.83 -17.10
CA ASN A 65 6.46 26.43 -18.44
C ASN A 65 5.28 27.36 -18.80
N SER A 66 4.33 27.59 -17.89
CA SER A 66 3.23 28.54 -18.11
C SER A 66 3.71 29.98 -17.83
N SER A 67 3.85 30.78 -18.89
CA SER A 67 4.17 32.21 -18.81
C SER A 67 3.15 33.00 -17.97
N ALA A 68 1.87 32.70 -18.14
CA ALA A 68 0.77 33.34 -17.40
C ALA A 68 0.41 32.58 -16.11
N ARG A 69 0.21 33.33 -15.01
CA ARG A 69 -0.44 32.83 -13.79
C ARG A 69 -1.93 32.62 -14.06
N LYS A 70 -2.49 31.51 -13.56
CA LYS A 70 -3.92 31.18 -13.66
C LYS A 70 -4.67 31.40 -12.35
N CYS A 71 -5.94 31.79 -12.45
CA CYS A 71 -6.86 31.87 -11.33
C CYS A 71 -7.07 30.49 -10.69
N ARG A 72 -7.15 30.42 -9.35
CA ARG A 72 -7.39 29.16 -8.61
C ARG A 72 -8.82 28.62 -8.78
N VAL A 73 -9.76 29.48 -9.18
CA VAL A 73 -11.18 29.14 -9.34
C VAL A 73 -11.47 28.78 -10.79
N CYS A 74 -11.50 29.75 -11.72
CA CYS A 74 -11.88 29.53 -13.13
C CYS A 74 -10.76 29.05 -14.06
N LEU A 75 -9.49 29.10 -13.64
CA LEU A 75 -8.28 28.81 -14.44
C LEU A 75 -7.96 29.79 -15.58
N GLU A 76 -8.70 30.88 -15.70
CA GLU A 76 -8.39 31.99 -16.61
C GLU A 76 -7.09 32.71 -16.17
N VAL A 77 -6.57 33.59 -17.02
CA VAL A 77 -5.36 34.36 -16.72
C VAL A 77 -5.63 35.30 -15.53
N PHE A 78 -4.80 35.19 -14.49
CA PHE A 78 -4.91 35.98 -13.27
C PHE A 78 -4.43 37.42 -13.54
N ASN A 79 -5.37 38.28 -13.93
CA ASN A 79 -5.19 39.71 -14.14
C ASN A 79 -5.48 40.52 -12.86
N ARG A 80 -5.55 41.86 -12.96
CA ARG A 80 -5.83 42.74 -11.80
C ARG A 80 -7.25 42.56 -11.26
N ASP A 81 -8.22 42.27 -12.12
CA ASP A 81 -9.65 42.17 -11.77
C ASP A 81 -9.94 40.94 -10.87
N HIS A 82 -9.06 39.94 -10.91
CA HIS A 82 -9.08 38.77 -10.03
C HIS A 82 -8.63 39.06 -8.58
N ASN A 83 -8.17 40.27 -8.24
CA ASN A 83 -7.74 40.64 -6.89
C ASN A 83 -8.93 40.92 -5.94
N GLY A 84 -9.58 39.85 -5.46
CA GLY A 84 -10.50 39.93 -4.33
C GLY A 84 -11.46 38.75 -4.26
N ARG A 85 -12.31 38.62 -5.27
CA ARG A 85 -13.20 37.47 -5.48
C ARG A 85 -13.29 37.16 -6.98
N CYS A 86 -12.98 35.92 -7.36
CA CYS A 86 -13.28 35.43 -8.70
C CYS A 86 -14.79 35.20 -8.83
N SER A 87 -15.40 35.74 -9.89
CA SER A 87 -16.81 35.54 -10.24
C SER A 87 -17.05 34.31 -11.13
N GLY A 88 -16.03 33.86 -11.89
CA GLY A 88 -16.11 32.68 -12.75
C GLY A 88 -16.30 31.35 -11.99
N SER A 89 -16.87 30.36 -12.67
CA SER A 89 -17.16 29.03 -12.12
C SER A 89 -15.89 28.28 -11.67
N PRO A 90 -15.99 27.38 -10.66
CA PRO A 90 -14.84 26.59 -10.22
C PRO A 90 -14.49 25.52 -11.26
N ARG A 91 -13.26 25.50 -11.78
CA ARG A 91 -12.82 24.59 -12.84
C ARG A 91 -11.53 23.84 -12.48
N CYS A 92 -11.41 22.59 -12.93
CA CYS A 92 -10.32 21.70 -12.56
C CYS A 92 -9.16 21.67 -13.57
N ALA A 93 -7.95 22.01 -13.14
CA ALA A 93 -6.76 22.03 -14.00
C ALA A 93 -6.29 20.65 -14.51
N GLN A 94 -6.83 19.55 -13.97
CA GLN A 94 -6.47 18.19 -14.39
C GLN A 94 -7.50 17.56 -15.34
N CYS A 95 -8.77 17.99 -15.31
CA CYS A 95 -9.86 17.34 -16.06
C CYS A 95 -10.90 18.28 -16.66
N GLY A 96 -10.76 19.60 -16.51
CA GLY A 96 -11.62 20.62 -17.12
C GLY A 96 -13.02 20.78 -16.53
N LEU A 97 -13.44 19.87 -15.63
CA LEU A 97 -14.78 19.83 -15.00
C LEU A 97 -15.00 20.87 -13.89
N ASP A 98 -16.26 21.07 -13.52
CA ASP A 98 -16.76 22.11 -12.60
C ASP A 98 -16.50 21.83 -11.11
N HIS A 99 -15.23 21.66 -10.74
CA HIS A 99 -14.78 21.60 -9.35
C HIS A 99 -13.34 22.10 -9.20
N HIS A 100 -12.87 22.37 -7.99
CA HIS A 100 -11.51 22.85 -7.78
C HIS A 100 -10.41 21.83 -8.16
N SER A 101 -9.28 22.33 -8.70
CA SER A 101 -8.12 21.56 -9.18
C SER A 101 -7.44 20.61 -8.20
N LEU A 102 -7.76 20.68 -6.89
CA LEU A 102 -7.17 19.84 -5.83
C LEU A 102 -8.24 19.04 -5.05
N ASP A 103 -9.48 19.02 -5.54
CA ASP A 103 -10.62 18.40 -4.88
C ASP A 103 -10.41 16.88 -4.67
N PRO A 104 -10.71 16.32 -3.48
CA PRO A 104 -10.58 14.88 -3.24
C PRO A 104 -11.54 14.00 -4.03
N SER A 105 -12.64 14.52 -4.58
CA SER A 105 -13.57 13.77 -5.45
C SER A 105 -13.03 13.57 -6.88
N CYS A 106 -12.06 14.39 -7.31
CA CYS A 106 -11.55 14.34 -8.68
C CYS A 106 -10.82 13.03 -8.99
N LYS A 107 -11.31 12.28 -10.00
CA LYS A 107 -10.74 10.99 -10.44
C LYS A 107 -9.25 11.09 -10.79
N TYR A 108 -8.81 12.15 -11.46
CA TYR A 108 -7.38 12.39 -11.76
C TYR A 108 -6.54 12.57 -10.49
N ILE A 109 -7.03 13.33 -9.51
CA ILE A 109 -6.35 13.52 -8.22
C ILE A 109 -6.31 12.23 -7.40
N GLN A 110 -7.36 11.40 -7.47
CA GLN A 110 -7.39 10.08 -6.82
C GLN A 110 -6.36 9.13 -7.46
N ASN A 111 -6.35 9.01 -8.78
CA ASN A 111 -5.39 8.18 -9.52
C ASN A 111 -3.95 8.61 -9.24
N TYR A 112 -3.66 9.92 -9.30
CA TYR A 112 -2.32 10.44 -9.01
C TYR A 112 -1.90 10.18 -7.55
N ARG A 113 -2.81 10.32 -6.57
CA ARG A 113 -2.52 9.94 -5.17
C ARG A 113 -2.24 8.45 -5.03
N GLN A 114 -2.95 7.58 -5.76
CA GLN A 114 -2.70 6.14 -5.73
C GLN A 114 -1.31 5.80 -6.31
N LYS A 115 -0.97 6.34 -7.48
CA LYS A 115 0.37 6.18 -8.11
C LYS A 115 1.49 6.70 -7.19
N LEU A 116 1.38 7.93 -6.69
CA LEU A 116 2.36 8.52 -5.75
C LEU A 116 2.50 7.70 -4.45
N ASN A 117 1.42 7.08 -3.96
CA ASN A 117 1.47 6.19 -2.80
C ASN A 117 2.10 4.82 -3.11
N GLN A 118 2.05 4.34 -4.36
CA GLN A 118 2.74 3.13 -4.81
C GLN A 118 4.24 3.40 -5.01
N GLU A 119 4.59 4.47 -5.72
CA GLU A 119 5.96 4.90 -5.99
C GLU A 119 6.74 5.15 -4.70
N VAL A 120 6.18 5.92 -3.75
CA VAL A 120 6.84 6.15 -2.45
C VAL A 120 6.96 4.87 -1.62
N LYS A 121 6.02 3.91 -1.72
CA LYS A 121 6.19 2.60 -1.08
C LYS A 121 7.32 1.80 -1.72
N GLN A 122 7.49 1.87 -3.04
CA GLN A 122 8.55 1.15 -3.74
C GLN A 122 9.92 1.80 -3.50
N ALA A 123 10.03 3.13 -3.57
CA ALA A 123 11.27 3.85 -3.27
C ALA A 123 11.73 3.67 -1.80
N VAL A 124 10.81 3.47 -0.85
CA VAL A 124 11.15 3.08 0.53
C VAL A 124 11.62 1.62 0.62
N ARG A 125 11.08 0.69 -0.18
CA ARG A 125 11.54 -0.71 -0.24
C ARG A 125 12.92 -0.87 -0.87
N VAL A 126 13.21 -0.07 -1.89
CA VAL A 126 14.51 -0.05 -2.61
C VAL A 126 15.58 0.75 -1.86
N GLY A 127 15.21 1.45 -0.77
CA GLY A 127 16.14 2.26 0.03
C GLY A 127 16.39 3.67 -0.53
N THR A 128 15.94 3.96 -1.76
CA THR A 128 16.05 5.26 -2.43
C THR A 128 15.46 6.41 -1.60
N ILE A 129 14.38 6.15 -0.85
CA ILE A 129 13.85 7.08 0.15
C ILE A 129 14.04 6.47 1.53
N ASN A 130 15.17 6.80 2.16
CA ASN A 130 15.32 6.67 3.60
C ASN A 130 14.35 7.64 4.30
N ARG A 131 13.17 7.13 4.66
CA ARG A 131 12.39 7.72 5.75
C ARG A 131 13.29 7.70 6.98
N ARG A 132 13.82 8.86 7.39
CA ARG A 132 14.38 9.01 8.74
C ARG A 132 13.33 8.44 9.68
N ARG A 133 13.63 7.33 10.38
CA ARG A 133 12.93 7.04 11.62
C ARG A 133 13.11 8.32 12.44
N VAL A 134 12.02 8.88 12.93
CA VAL A 134 12.13 9.77 14.08
C VAL A 134 12.67 8.85 15.17
N GLN A 135 13.97 8.91 15.41
CA GLN A 135 14.52 8.44 16.66
C GLN A 135 13.80 9.29 17.70
N LEU A 136 12.89 8.65 18.43
CA LEU A 136 12.37 9.17 19.66
C LEU A 136 13.59 9.29 20.56
N HIS A 137 14.24 10.46 20.56
CA HIS A 137 15.28 10.80 21.51
C HIS A 137 14.62 10.67 22.88
N ARG A 138 14.91 9.56 23.54
CA ARG A 138 14.33 9.19 24.84
C ARG A 138 15.23 9.68 25.96
N ASP A 139 15.98 10.73 25.63
CA ASP A 139 17.19 11.19 26.28
C ASP A 139 16.87 12.55 26.88
N HIS A 140 16.58 12.53 28.18
CA HIS A 140 16.52 13.66 29.10
C HIS A 140 15.70 14.90 28.67
N TYR A 141 14.60 15.10 29.41
CA TYR A 141 14.12 16.45 29.73
C TYR A 141 15.18 17.20 30.56
N SER A 142 16.21 17.72 29.89
CA SER A 142 17.00 18.85 30.40
C SER A 142 16.34 20.14 29.92
N SER A 143 16.12 21.06 30.85
CA SER A 143 15.37 22.29 30.62
C SER A 143 16.13 23.33 29.80
N ASN A 144 15.37 24.25 29.19
CA ASN A 144 15.81 25.59 28.81
C ASN A 144 16.88 25.74 27.71
N THR A 145 16.63 25.21 26.51
CA THR A 145 16.93 25.94 25.27
C THR A 145 15.80 25.77 24.26
N SER A 146 15.08 26.86 23.94
CA SER A 146 14.14 26.87 22.83
C SER A 146 14.92 27.01 21.53
N PRO A 147 14.73 26.14 20.51
CA PRO A 147 15.41 26.31 19.23
C PRO A 147 14.95 27.63 18.59
N ASN A 148 15.90 28.52 18.27
CA ASN A 148 15.60 29.75 17.56
C ASN A 148 15.27 29.42 16.09
N TYR A 149 13.97 29.33 15.80
CA TYR A 149 13.48 29.37 14.42
C TYR A 149 13.26 30.83 14.06
N ASP A 150 14.00 31.35 13.08
CA ASP A 150 13.67 32.62 12.46
C ASP A 150 12.28 32.51 11.80
N ILE A 151 11.35 33.34 12.27
CA ILE A 151 9.94 33.32 11.87
C ILE A 151 9.64 34.63 11.14
N ASP A 152 9.64 34.57 9.80
CA ASP A 152 9.16 35.62 8.89
C ASP A 152 7.61 35.78 8.94
N TYR A 153 7.07 35.91 10.15
CA TYR A 153 5.66 36.22 10.39
C TYR A 153 5.55 37.22 11.55
N PRO A 154 4.83 38.34 11.38
CA PRO A 154 4.67 39.32 12.45
C PRO A 154 3.94 38.66 13.64
N PRO A 155 4.40 38.86 14.88
CA PRO A 155 3.73 38.29 16.05
C PRO A 155 2.34 38.92 16.18
N LEU A 156 1.31 38.07 16.18
CA LEU A 156 -0.03 38.50 16.55
C LEU A 156 -0.02 38.87 18.04
N SER A 157 -0.39 40.11 18.35
CA SER A 157 -0.43 40.62 19.72
C SER A 157 -1.37 39.78 20.59
N ILE A 158 -0.80 38.95 21.46
CA ILE A 158 -1.55 38.18 22.45
C ILE A 158 -2.07 39.17 23.49
N ASN A 159 -3.35 39.49 23.38
CA ASN A 159 -4.00 40.42 24.31
C ASN A 159 -4.30 39.67 25.61
N ASN A 160 -3.51 39.92 26.66
CA ASN A 160 -3.49 39.16 27.92
C ASN A 160 -4.71 39.44 28.84
N ASN A 161 -5.91 39.46 28.27
CA ASN A 161 -7.16 39.40 29.03
C ASN A 161 -7.35 37.99 29.58
N ILE A 162 -6.73 37.74 30.74
CA ILE A 162 -6.98 36.55 31.56
C ILE A 162 -8.43 36.62 32.04
N ILE A 163 -9.34 35.97 31.30
CA ILE A 163 -10.70 35.72 31.77
C ILE A 163 -10.60 34.62 32.82
N ASN A 164 -10.62 35.02 34.09
CA ASN A 164 -10.84 34.10 35.20
C ASN A 164 -12.22 33.44 35.00
N LEU A 165 -12.24 32.17 34.60
CA LEU A 165 -13.48 31.39 34.65
C LEU A 165 -13.76 31.03 36.11
N GLU A 166 -14.76 31.68 36.70
CA GLU A 166 -15.26 31.33 38.02
C GLU A 166 -15.77 29.88 38.03
N GLU A 167 -15.35 29.09 39.03
CA GLU A 167 -15.81 27.71 39.26
C GLU A 167 -17.23 27.64 39.84
N ASN A 168 -18.19 28.34 39.23
CA ASN A 168 -19.58 28.43 39.68
C ASN A 168 -20.59 27.94 38.63
N LYS A 169 -20.44 26.67 38.22
CA LYS A 169 -21.51 25.89 37.56
C LYS A 169 -21.69 24.53 38.21
N THR A 170 -22.29 24.54 39.39
CA THR A 170 -22.89 23.34 39.97
C THR A 170 -23.93 22.76 39.00
N TRP A 171 -23.84 21.46 38.74
CA TRP A 171 -24.84 20.77 37.93
C TRP A 171 -26.19 20.80 38.66
N PRO A 172 -27.32 21.07 37.97
CA PRO A 172 -28.63 21.06 38.60
C PRO A 172 -28.94 19.66 39.12
N ARG A 173 -29.02 19.50 40.45
CA ARG A 173 -29.49 18.25 41.06
C ARG A 173 -30.94 18.03 40.65
N LEU A 174 -31.20 16.94 39.93
CA LEU A 174 -32.55 16.45 39.69
C LEU A 174 -33.18 16.06 41.04
N ASN A 175 -34.15 16.83 41.50
CA ASN A 175 -34.91 16.52 42.71
C ASN A 175 -35.77 15.26 42.48
N PRO A 176 -35.58 14.18 43.26
CA PRO A 176 -36.40 12.97 43.15
C PRO A 176 -37.71 13.15 43.94
N GLN A 177 -38.55 14.10 43.52
CA GLN A 177 -39.93 14.23 44.00
C GLN A 177 -40.91 14.17 42.82
N LEU A 178 -41.17 12.95 42.36
CA LEU A 178 -42.36 12.62 41.58
C LEU A 178 -43.27 11.75 42.44
N THR A 179 -44.29 12.42 42.96
CA THR A 179 -45.67 11.94 43.16
C THR A 179 -45.91 10.43 43.11
N THR A 180 -46.48 9.93 44.20
CA THR A 180 -47.27 8.70 44.23
C THR A 180 -48.42 8.72 43.20
N ASN A 181 -49.06 7.56 43.06
CA ASN A 181 -50.36 7.37 42.42
C ASN A 181 -50.41 7.31 40.88
N ASN A 182 -49.75 6.30 40.31
CA ASN A 182 -50.41 5.49 39.28
C ASN A 182 -49.89 4.04 39.31
N ASN A 183 -50.70 3.11 39.83
CA ASN A 183 -50.34 1.69 39.92
C ASN A 183 -50.56 0.99 38.57
N ASN A 184 -49.88 -0.14 38.37
CA ASN A 184 -49.98 -1.01 37.18
C ASN A 184 -49.30 -0.52 35.88
N ILE A 185 -48.27 0.34 35.97
CA ILE A 185 -47.17 0.24 35.00
C ILE A 185 -46.20 -0.84 35.53
N PRO A 186 -46.03 -1.99 34.83
CA PRO A 186 -45.06 -2.99 35.25
C PRO A 186 -43.65 -2.44 35.03
N TYR A 187 -43.00 -2.01 36.10
CA TYR A 187 -41.59 -1.61 36.08
C TYR A 187 -40.73 -2.79 35.65
N MET A 188 -40.35 -2.81 34.37
CA MET A 188 -39.27 -3.67 33.89
C MET A 188 -38.03 -3.35 34.70
N THR A 189 -37.64 -4.26 35.60
CA THR A 189 -36.44 -4.11 36.41
C THR A 189 -35.23 -3.94 35.48
N ILE A 190 -34.21 -3.20 35.92
CA ILE A 190 -33.01 -2.93 35.11
C ILE A 190 -32.41 -4.25 34.58
N THR A 191 -32.44 -5.30 35.39
CA THR A 191 -32.08 -6.68 35.02
C THR A 191 -32.84 -7.20 33.79
N SER A 192 -34.17 -7.00 33.71
CA SER A 192 -35.00 -7.44 32.57
C SER A 192 -34.71 -6.63 31.30
N MET A 193 -34.41 -5.34 31.41
CA MET A 193 -33.99 -4.50 30.28
C MET A 193 -32.61 -4.94 29.76
N LEU A 194 -31.65 -5.20 30.64
CA LEU A 194 -30.33 -5.72 30.29
C LEU A 194 -30.39 -7.12 29.66
N MET A 195 -31.27 -8.00 30.16
CA MET A 195 -31.55 -9.31 29.52
C MET A 195 -32.05 -9.12 28.08
N LYS A 196 -33.02 -8.23 27.86
CA LYS A 196 -33.57 -7.95 26.53
C LYS A 196 -32.52 -7.35 25.58
N MET A 197 -31.71 -6.39 26.04
CA MET A 197 -30.59 -5.84 25.26
C MET A 197 -29.57 -6.91 24.88
N LYS A 198 -29.22 -7.82 25.81
CA LYS A 198 -28.32 -8.95 25.56
C LYS A 198 -28.89 -9.95 24.56
N GLN A 199 -30.22 -10.12 24.52
CA GLN A 199 -30.91 -10.98 23.56
C GLN A 199 -30.93 -10.37 22.15
N GLU A 200 -31.31 -9.10 22.01
CA GLU A 200 -31.31 -8.44 20.69
C GLU A 200 -29.88 -8.31 20.13
N PHE A 201 -28.87 -7.98 20.95
CA PHE A 201 -27.48 -7.94 20.49
C PHE A 201 -26.96 -9.30 20.00
N LYS A 202 -27.36 -10.41 20.63
CA LYS A 202 -27.07 -11.76 20.13
C LYS A 202 -27.73 -12.03 18.76
N LYS A 203 -28.97 -11.59 18.59
CA LYS A 203 -29.76 -11.74 17.36
C LYS A 203 -29.19 -10.91 16.21
N GLU A 204 -28.78 -9.66 16.47
CA GLU A 204 -28.05 -8.82 15.51
C GLU A 204 -26.70 -9.45 15.13
N MET A 205 -25.91 -9.92 16.10
CA MET A 205 -24.62 -10.58 15.82
C MET A 205 -24.78 -11.85 14.97
N HIS A 206 -25.82 -12.65 15.21
CA HIS A 206 -26.13 -13.81 14.37
C HIS A 206 -26.54 -13.38 12.95
N SER A 207 -27.44 -12.41 12.80
CA SER A 207 -27.85 -11.88 11.49
C SER A 207 -26.68 -11.31 10.69
N ILE A 208 -25.77 -10.57 11.35
CA ILE A 208 -24.54 -10.06 10.74
C ILE A 208 -23.62 -11.20 10.30
N LYS A 209 -23.49 -12.27 11.11
CA LYS A 209 -22.70 -13.47 10.74
C LYS A 209 -23.26 -14.15 9.50
N GLU A 210 -24.56 -14.42 9.45
CA GLU A 210 -25.15 -15.13 8.30
C GLU A 210 -25.06 -14.29 7.01
N MET A 211 -25.31 -12.97 7.07
CA MET A 211 -25.10 -12.06 5.94
C MET A 211 -23.63 -12.02 5.46
N ILE A 212 -22.65 -12.22 6.36
CA ILE A 212 -21.24 -12.29 6.00
C ILE A 212 -20.91 -13.63 5.32
N LEU A 213 -21.50 -14.74 5.78
CA LEU A 213 -21.33 -16.06 5.16
C LEU A 213 -21.95 -16.10 3.76
N GLU A 214 -23.20 -15.66 3.61
CA GLU A 214 -23.89 -15.52 2.32
C GLU A 214 -23.06 -14.75 1.28
N LYS A 215 -22.47 -13.62 1.69
CA LYS A 215 -21.60 -12.77 0.83
C LYS A 215 -20.17 -13.28 0.65
N LEU A 216 -19.78 -14.34 1.36
CA LEU A 216 -18.57 -15.10 1.09
C LEU A 216 -18.88 -16.22 0.10
N ASP A 217 -19.96 -16.97 0.30
CA ASP A 217 -20.40 -18.05 -0.57
C ASP A 217 -20.76 -17.54 -1.98
N GLU A 218 -21.45 -16.40 -2.09
CA GLU A 218 -21.68 -15.68 -3.36
C GLU A 218 -20.35 -15.45 -4.12
N LYS A 219 -19.32 -14.97 -3.43
CA LYS A 219 -18.00 -14.69 -4.03
C LYS A 219 -17.20 -15.94 -4.33
N ILE A 220 -17.32 -16.99 -3.51
CA ILE A 220 -16.72 -18.30 -3.76
C ILE A 220 -17.32 -18.89 -5.03
N ASN A 221 -18.64 -18.81 -5.20
CA ASN A 221 -19.35 -19.28 -6.38
C ASN A 221 -18.96 -18.50 -7.63
N ILE A 222 -18.98 -17.15 -7.60
CA ILE A 222 -18.53 -16.30 -8.72
C ILE A 222 -17.08 -16.61 -9.11
N ASN A 223 -16.18 -16.75 -8.14
CA ASN A 223 -14.78 -17.09 -8.42
C ASN A 223 -14.63 -18.51 -8.98
N SER A 224 -15.43 -19.48 -8.50
CA SER A 224 -15.46 -20.84 -9.02
C SER A 224 -15.88 -20.89 -10.49
N SER A 225 -16.97 -20.20 -10.85
CA SER A 225 -17.42 -20.08 -12.26
C SER A 225 -16.38 -19.39 -13.14
N ASN A 226 -15.71 -18.34 -12.65
CA ASN A 226 -14.62 -17.69 -13.40
C ASN A 226 -13.42 -18.64 -13.62
N ILE A 227 -13.05 -19.45 -12.62
CA ILE A 227 -11.99 -20.46 -12.76
C ILE A 227 -12.38 -21.52 -13.80
N GLN A 228 -13.63 -22.01 -13.76
CA GLN A 228 -14.14 -22.97 -14.75
C GLN A 228 -14.12 -22.40 -16.18
N LEU A 229 -14.53 -21.14 -16.36
CA LEU A 229 -14.49 -20.45 -17.66
C LEU A 229 -13.04 -20.34 -18.18
N HIS A 230 -12.09 -20.00 -17.31
CA HIS A 230 -10.66 -19.98 -17.68
C HIS A 230 -10.09 -21.38 -17.98
N GLN A 231 -10.54 -22.43 -17.28
CA GLN A 231 -10.16 -23.82 -17.60
C GLN A 231 -10.64 -24.24 -19.00
N VAL A 232 -11.87 -23.91 -19.38
CA VAL A 232 -12.42 -24.17 -20.74
C VAL A 232 -11.69 -23.36 -21.81
N SER A 233 -11.33 -22.10 -21.51
CA SER A 233 -10.52 -21.28 -22.42
C SER A 233 -9.12 -21.88 -22.65
N LEU A 234 -8.42 -22.28 -21.58
CA LEU A 234 -7.09 -22.89 -21.70
C LEU A 234 -7.10 -24.27 -22.38
N SER A 235 -8.12 -25.11 -22.16
CA SER A 235 -8.23 -26.40 -22.86
C SER A 235 -8.53 -26.22 -24.35
N THR A 236 -9.33 -25.22 -24.71
CA THR A 236 -9.57 -24.83 -26.12
C THR A 236 -8.28 -24.35 -26.77
N ILE A 237 -7.51 -23.48 -26.11
CA ILE A 237 -6.20 -23.03 -26.61
C ILE A 237 -5.23 -24.21 -26.76
N SER A 238 -5.09 -25.06 -25.74
CA SER A 238 -4.13 -26.18 -25.77
C SER A 238 -4.46 -27.21 -26.85
N THR A 239 -5.75 -27.53 -27.05
CA THR A 239 -6.16 -28.45 -28.11
C THR A 239 -5.96 -27.85 -29.51
N THR A 240 -6.15 -26.53 -29.69
CA THR A 240 -5.81 -25.85 -30.95
C THR A 240 -4.31 -25.85 -31.22
N VAL A 241 -3.48 -25.56 -30.21
CA VAL A 241 -2.01 -25.58 -30.35
C VAL A 241 -1.52 -27.01 -30.63
N SER A 242 -1.99 -28.02 -29.89
CA SER A 242 -1.61 -29.42 -30.13
C SER A 242 -1.95 -29.87 -31.55
N LYS A 243 -3.16 -29.55 -32.04
CA LYS A 243 -3.56 -29.83 -33.43
C LYS A 243 -2.67 -29.14 -34.46
N ASN A 244 -2.23 -27.90 -34.21
CA ASN A 244 -1.30 -27.22 -35.11
C ASN A 244 0.10 -27.87 -35.12
N PHE A 245 0.60 -28.33 -33.96
CA PHE A 245 1.84 -29.11 -33.90
C PHE A 245 1.71 -30.47 -34.63
N GLN A 246 0.59 -31.17 -34.45
CA GLN A 246 0.31 -32.46 -35.11
C GLN A 246 0.12 -32.33 -36.62
N ASN A 247 -0.64 -31.33 -37.09
CA ASN A 247 -1.06 -31.22 -38.49
C ASN A 247 -0.09 -30.41 -39.36
N VAL A 248 0.74 -29.53 -38.79
CA VAL A 248 1.65 -28.65 -39.54
C VAL A 248 3.11 -28.97 -39.22
N LEU A 249 3.49 -28.97 -37.94
CA LEU A 249 4.90 -29.08 -37.56
C LEU A 249 5.45 -30.50 -37.77
N LEU A 250 4.69 -31.53 -37.39
CA LEU A 250 5.12 -32.93 -37.49
C LEU A 250 5.31 -33.40 -38.96
N PRO A 251 4.42 -33.10 -39.93
CA PRO A 251 4.67 -33.41 -41.34
C PRO A 251 5.89 -32.67 -41.90
N LEU A 252 6.07 -31.38 -41.61
CA LEU A 252 7.23 -30.61 -42.09
C LEU A 252 8.57 -31.20 -41.62
N VAL A 253 8.66 -31.63 -40.35
CA VAL A 253 9.87 -32.24 -39.80
C VAL A 253 10.08 -33.68 -40.29
N ASN A 254 9.04 -34.36 -40.77
CA ASN A 254 9.15 -35.66 -41.44
C ASN A 254 9.56 -35.55 -42.92
N LEU A 255 9.33 -34.41 -43.57
CA LEU A 255 9.81 -34.13 -44.95
C LEU A 255 11.32 -33.84 -45.03
N ILE A 256 11.97 -33.56 -43.89
CA ILE A 256 13.43 -33.33 -43.82
C ILE A 256 14.11 -34.65 -43.43
N PRO A 257 14.85 -35.32 -44.35
CA PRO A 257 15.47 -36.62 -44.04
C PRO A 257 16.55 -36.52 -42.96
N GLU A 258 17.30 -35.42 -42.97
CA GLU A 258 18.41 -35.12 -42.06
C GLU A 258 17.96 -34.57 -40.69
N ALA A 259 16.65 -34.41 -40.46
CA ALA A 259 16.14 -33.87 -39.20
C ALA A 259 16.45 -34.83 -38.04
N ASN A 260 17.42 -34.41 -37.20
CA ASN A 260 17.89 -35.11 -36.00
C ASN A 260 16.72 -35.71 -35.21
N LEU A 261 16.87 -37.00 -34.87
CA LEU A 261 15.93 -37.77 -34.06
C LEU A 261 15.51 -37.03 -32.78
N GLU A 262 16.44 -36.28 -32.17
CA GLU A 262 16.19 -35.45 -31.00
C GLU A 262 15.10 -34.40 -31.25
N ILE A 263 15.08 -33.73 -32.40
CA ILE A 263 14.05 -32.73 -32.75
C ILE A 263 12.67 -33.39 -32.83
N LYS A 264 12.60 -34.58 -33.44
CA LYS A 264 11.37 -35.38 -33.54
C LYS A 264 10.89 -35.83 -32.15
N GLN A 265 11.80 -36.19 -31.24
CA GLN A 265 11.48 -36.50 -29.84
C GLN A 265 11.03 -35.27 -29.05
N GLN A 266 11.69 -34.12 -29.20
CA GLN A 266 11.33 -32.86 -28.53
C GLN A 266 9.92 -32.39 -28.95
N ILE A 267 9.58 -32.44 -30.23
CA ILE A 267 8.25 -32.12 -30.76
C ILE A 267 7.19 -33.08 -30.21
N SER A 268 7.47 -34.40 -30.22
CA SER A 268 6.57 -35.40 -29.64
C SER A 268 6.35 -35.18 -28.15
N SER A 269 7.40 -34.82 -27.41
CA SER A 269 7.33 -34.44 -25.98
C SER A 269 6.52 -33.16 -25.75
N ALA A 270 6.59 -32.18 -26.66
CA ALA A 270 5.79 -30.96 -26.59
C ALA A 270 4.29 -31.25 -26.79
N ILE A 271 3.95 -32.07 -27.79
CA ILE A 271 2.57 -32.54 -28.05
C ILE A 271 2.01 -33.25 -26.79
N GLN A 272 2.75 -34.24 -26.25
CA GLN A 272 2.35 -34.96 -25.02
C GLN A 272 2.24 -34.07 -23.76
N LYS A 273 2.86 -32.88 -23.75
CA LYS A 273 2.70 -31.88 -22.67
C LYS A 273 1.45 -31.02 -22.87
N LEU A 274 1.10 -30.70 -24.12
CA LEU A 274 -0.09 -29.92 -24.48
C LEU A 274 -1.40 -30.74 -24.41
N GLU A 275 -1.32 -32.06 -24.59
CA GLU A 275 -2.47 -32.97 -24.47
C GLU A 275 -2.89 -33.25 -23.02
N LYS A 276 -2.03 -32.92 -22.03
CA LYS A 276 -2.37 -33.05 -20.62
C LYS A 276 -3.33 -31.94 -20.19
N PRO A 277 -4.42 -32.24 -19.46
CA PRO A 277 -5.40 -31.23 -19.06
C PRO A 277 -4.77 -30.22 -18.09
N PHE A 278 -4.90 -28.92 -18.40
CA PHE A 278 -4.45 -27.83 -17.54
C PHE A 278 -5.30 -27.70 -16.28
N ASN A 279 -4.99 -28.51 -15.25
CA ASN A 279 -5.65 -28.44 -13.96
C ASN A 279 -5.15 -27.24 -13.12
N ILE A 280 -5.62 -26.03 -13.46
CA ILE A 280 -5.25 -24.76 -12.81
C ILE A 280 -5.34 -24.87 -11.27
N HIS A 281 -6.36 -25.55 -10.75
CA HIS A 281 -6.57 -25.69 -9.31
C HIS A 281 -5.49 -26.55 -8.65
N GLU A 282 -5.22 -27.76 -9.18
CA GLU A 282 -4.16 -28.63 -8.66
C GLU A 282 -2.78 -27.97 -8.75
N ASP A 283 -2.50 -27.31 -9.87
CA ASP A 283 -1.22 -26.63 -10.11
C ASP A 283 -1.02 -25.43 -9.15
N TYR A 284 -2.10 -24.70 -8.84
CA TYR A 284 -2.12 -23.66 -7.81
C TYR A 284 -1.92 -24.23 -6.40
N MET A 285 -2.66 -25.28 -6.04
CA MET A 285 -2.57 -25.94 -4.73
C MET A 285 -1.17 -26.54 -4.50
N ARG A 286 -0.58 -27.15 -5.53
CA ARG A 286 0.79 -27.68 -5.52
C ARG A 286 1.83 -26.58 -5.32
N LYS A 287 1.67 -25.42 -5.98
CA LYS A 287 2.50 -24.23 -5.77
C LYS A 287 2.36 -23.68 -4.34
N GLN A 288 1.15 -23.56 -3.81
CA GLN A 288 0.90 -23.08 -2.44
C GLN A 288 1.45 -24.05 -1.38
N PHE A 289 1.26 -25.36 -1.56
CA PHE A 289 1.81 -26.39 -0.67
C PHE A 289 3.34 -26.31 -0.61
N ASN A 290 4.00 -26.24 -1.78
CA ASN A 290 5.46 -26.09 -1.87
C ASN A 290 5.95 -24.79 -1.21
N TYR A 291 5.21 -23.69 -1.33
CA TYR A 291 5.56 -22.41 -0.69
C TYR A 291 5.46 -22.50 0.85
N SER A 292 4.37 -23.08 1.35
CA SER A 292 4.15 -23.33 2.78
C SER A 292 5.23 -24.23 3.38
N PHE A 293 5.50 -25.38 2.73
CA PHE A 293 6.49 -26.36 3.16
C PHE A 293 7.90 -25.77 3.23
N ASN A 294 8.35 -25.09 2.15
CA ASN A 294 9.66 -24.46 2.10
C ASN A 294 9.80 -23.30 3.11
N SER A 295 8.75 -22.51 3.34
CA SER A 295 8.77 -21.43 4.34
C SER A 295 8.88 -21.95 5.78
N THR A 296 8.34 -23.14 6.04
CA THR A 296 8.37 -23.80 7.34
C THR A 296 9.74 -24.46 7.58
N TYR A 297 10.29 -25.14 6.57
CA TYR A 297 11.60 -25.79 6.66
C TYR A 297 12.75 -24.79 6.81
N LYS A 298 12.74 -23.66 6.07
CA LYS A 298 13.78 -22.62 6.22
C LYS A 298 13.79 -21.92 7.59
N LYS A 299 12.74 -22.07 8.41
CA LYS A 299 12.71 -21.61 9.81
C LYS A 299 13.13 -22.66 10.84
N ARG A 300 13.44 -23.90 10.41
CA ARG A 300 13.79 -25.03 11.28
C ARG A 300 15.17 -25.64 11.03
N GLN A 301 15.99 -25.01 10.18
CA GLN A 301 17.43 -25.30 10.10
C GLN A 301 18.11 -24.65 11.32
N PRO A 302 18.59 -25.40 12.32
CA PRO A 302 19.40 -24.84 13.39
C PRO A 302 20.73 -24.35 12.81
N ASN A 303 21.15 -23.14 13.18
CA ASN A 303 22.38 -22.54 12.70
C ASN A 303 23.60 -23.17 13.41
N TYR A 304 24.01 -24.38 12.98
CA TYR A 304 25.21 -25.07 13.48
C TYR A 304 26.48 -24.34 13.03
N ASN A 305 26.78 -23.25 13.73
CA ASN A 305 27.97 -22.43 13.55
C ASN A 305 29.18 -23.15 14.19
N ASN A 306 29.68 -24.17 13.49
CA ASN A 306 30.61 -25.16 14.03
C ASN A 306 32.07 -24.68 13.97
N ASN A 307 32.52 -24.00 15.02
CA ASN A 307 33.91 -23.57 15.22
C ASN A 307 34.47 -24.08 16.55
N ASN A 308 35.80 -24.23 16.60
CA ASN A 308 36.64 -24.54 17.78
C ASN A 308 36.48 -25.94 18.40
N ILE A 309 37.19 -26.92 17.83
CA ILE A 309 38.02 -27.84 18.63
C ILE A 309 39.43 -27.80 18.04
N ASP A 310 40.43 -27.62 18.89
CA ASP A 310 41.86 -27.48 18.57
C ASP A 310 42.67 -28.42 19.49
N PRO A 311 43.42 -29.41 18.96
CA PRO A 311 44.26 -30.28 19.77
C PRO A 311 45.74 -30.33 19.32
N THR A 312 46.65 -30.27 20.31
CA THR A 312 48.11 -30.27 20.16
C THR A 312 48.75 -31.16 21.25
N VAL A 313 50.03 -31.56 21.26
CA VAL A 313 51.20 -31.09 20.49
C VAL A 313 51.79 -32.17 19.53
N PRO A 314 52.87 -32.99 19.76
CA PRO A 314 53.57 -33.64 18.64
C PRO A 314 53.69 -35.18 18.68
N SER A 315 54.14 -35.76 17.56
CA SER A 315 55.19 -36.79 17.54
C SER A 315 55.99 -36.72 16.23
N SER A 316 57.17 -37.35 16.15
CA SER A 316 58.29 -36.90 15.29
C SER A 316 58.88 -37.94 14.33
N SER A 317 59.10 -37.53 13.06
CA SER A 317 60.18 -37.93 12.12
C SER A 317 59.99 -37.10 10.83
N GLU A 318 60.84 -36.19 10.34
CA GLU A 318 62.30 -36.15 10.08
C GLU A 318 62.70 -36.75 8.71
N ILE A 319 63.56 -36.03 7.94
CA ILE A 319 64.12 -36.35 6.59
C ILE A 319 63.09 -36.20 5.42
N ASN A 320 63.33 -35.54 4.27
CA ASN A 320 64.47 -34.80 3.68
C ASN A 320 63.95 -33.66 2.73
N PRO A 321 64.75 -32.64 2.33
CA PRO A 321 64.30 -31.55 1.44
C PRO A 321 64.81 -31.63 -0.01
N ASN A 322 64.02 -31.11 -0.96
CA ASN A 322 64.43 -30.55 -2.27
C ASN A 322 63.26 -29.69 -2.81
N GLN A 323 63.41 -28.36 -2.91
CA GLN A 323 63.98 -27.57 -4.03
C GLN A 323 63.04 -27.37 -5.24
N ARG A 324 62.72 -26.08 -5.49
CA ARG A 324 62.43 -25.44 -6.81
C ARG A 324 61.14 -25.88 -7.56
N SER A 325 60.43 -25.02 -8.31
CA SER A 325 60.60 -23.61 -8.70
C SER A 325 59.24 -22.88 -8.83
N SER A 326 59.29 -21.60 -9.25
CA SER A 326 58.39 -20.84 -10.15
C SER A 326 57.13 -21.50 -10.77
N GLU A 327 56.08 -20.78 -11.18
CA GLU A 327 55.92 -19.33 -11.46
C GLU A 327 54.44 -18.88 -11.40
N SER A 328 54.18 -17.58 -11.52
CA SER A 328 52.87 -17.02 -11.92
C SER A 328 53.02 -16.39 -13.33
N PRO A 329 51.93 -16.15 -14.08
CA PRO A 329 51.26 -14.85 -13.91
C PRO A 329 49.73 -14.84 -14.11
N SER A 330 49.17 -13.67 -13.83
CA SER A 330 47.83 -13.20 -14.21
C SER A 330 47.65 -13.05 -15.72
N ASN A 331 46.40 -12.81 -16.14
CA ASN A 331 46.08 -11.82 -17.16
C ASN A 331 44.68 -11.26 -16.92
N ASP A 332 44.60 -9.95 -16.69
CA ASP A 332 43.39 -9.14 -16.88
C ASP A 332 43.14 -8.93 -18.38
N LEU A 333 41.93 -8.50 -18.76
CA LEU A 333 41.69 -7.91 -20.09
C LEU A 333 40.41 -7.04 -20.10
N ASP A 334 40.53 -5.87 -20.74
CA ASP A 334 39.65 -4.71 -20.51
C ASP A 334 38.36 -4.66 -21.35
N THR A 335 37.40 -3.90 -20.83
CA THR A 335 36.32 -3.27 -21.62
C THR A 335 36.83 -2.09 -22.44
N PRO A 336 36.48 -1.98 -23.73
CA PRO A 336 36.51 -0.73 -24.47
C PRO A 336 35.12 -0.05 -24.42
N THR A 337 35.07 1.16 -23.88
CA THR A 337 33.94 2.09 -24.08
C THR A 337 34.12 2.78 -25.44
N LEU A 338 33.07 2.87 -26.25
CA LEU A 338 33.01 3.85 -27.34
C LEU A 338 31.71 4.64 -27.30
N ILE A 339 31.85 5.93 -27.63
CA ILE A 339 30.82 6.94 -27.75
C ILE A 339 30.78 7.29 -29.24
N GLU A 340 29.59 7.46 -29.81
CA GLU A 340 29.43 8.38 -30.94
C GLU A 340 27.98 8.86 -31.04
N ASP A 341 27.82 10.18 -31.22
CA ASP A 341 26.53 10.84 -31.40
C ASP A 341 26.05 10.72 -32.85
N SER A 342 24.74 10.83 -33.08
CA SER A 342 24.16 11.03 -34.41
C SER A 342 22.78 11.67 -34.33
N ASP A 343 22.74 12.99 -34.55
CA ASP A 343 21.50 13.69 -34.86
C ASP A 343 20.87 13.16 -36.15
N ARG A 344 19.53 13.09 -36.19
CA ARG A 344 18.79 13.25 -37.45
C ARG A 344 17.36 13.74 -37.22
N MET A 345 17.16 15.03 -37.50
CA MET A 345 15.84 15.53 -37.91
C MET A 345 15.49 14.99 -39.30
N VAL A 346 14.23 14.66 -39.52
CA VAL A 346 13.60 14.56 -40.84
C VAL A 346 12.18 15.11 -40.67
N ASP A 347 11.88 16.21 -41.36
CA ASP A 347 10.53 16.77 -41.49
C ASP A 347 9.81 16.16 -42.73
N ASP A 348 8.55 16.55 -42.92
CA ASP A 348 7.68 16.31 -44.09
C ASP A 348 7.29 14.86 -44.44
N ILE A 349 6.02 14.52 -44.13
CA ILE A 349 4.88 14.47 -45.07
C ILE A 349 3.57 14.72 -44.30
#